data_AF-A0A2J8M1M5-F1
#
_entry.id   AF-A0A2J8M1M5-F1
#
_cell.length_a   1.000
_cell.length_b   1.000
_cell.length_c   1.000
_cell.angle_alpha   90.00
_cell.angle_beta   90.00
_cell.angle_gamma   90.00
#
_symmetry.space_group_name_H-M   'P 1'
#
loop_
_entity.id
_entity.type
_entity.pdbx_description
1 polymer ?
#
loop_
_entity_poly.entity_id
_entity_poly.type
_entity_poly.pdbx_seq_one_letter_code
_entity_poly.pdbx_strand_id
1 'polypeptide(L)'
;MWQLTSLLLFVATWGISGTPAPLDSVFSSSERAHQVLRIRKRANSFLEELRHSSLERECIEEICDFEEAKEIFQNVDDTLAFWSKHVDGDQCLVLPLEHPCASLCCGHGTCIDGIGSFSCDCRSGW
;
A
#
# COMPACT_ATOMS: atom_id res chain seq x y z
N MET A 1 39.81 32.81 35.57
CA MET A 1 38.81 33.10 34.52
C MET A 1 38.80 32.10 33.37
N TRP A 2 39.87 31.34 33.09
CA TRP A 2 39.93 30.37 31.98
C TRP A 2 39.34 28.96 32.28
N GLN A 3 39.24 28.59 33.55
CA GLN A 3 38.72 27.29 33.99
C GLN A 3 37.18 27.21 33.90
N LEU A 4 36.49 28.31 34.26
CA LEU A 4 35.03 28.41 34.18
C LEU A 4 34.53 28.47 32.74
N THR A 5 35.28 29.11 31.84
CA THR A 5 34.96 29.14 30.40
C THR A 5 35.16 27.78 29.73
N SER A 6 36.16 26.99 30.16
CA SER A 6 36.32 25.60 29.71
C SER A 6 35.19 24.69 30.21
N LEU A 7 34.78 24.83 31.48
CA LEU A 7 33.68 24.03 32.04
C LEU A 7 32.35 24.32 31.31
N LEU A 8 32.08 25.58 30.98
CA LEU A 8 30.88 25.99 30.23
C LEU A 8 30.84 25.42 28.81
N LEU A 9 31.99 25.30 28.14
CA LEU A 9 32.08 24.67 26.82
C LEU A 9 31.80 23.16 26.88
N PHE A 10 32.28 22.46 27.91
CA PHE A 10 32.00 21.03 28.09
C PHE A 10 30.51 20.72 28.35
N VAL A 11 29.83 21.53 29.18
CA VAL A 11 28.39 21.34 29.46
C VAL A 11 27.52 21.62 28.23
N ALA A 12 27.89 22.58 27.39
CA ALA A 12 27.16 22.88 26.15
C ALA A 12 27.28 21.76 25.10
N THR A 13 28.40 21.03 25.06
CA THR A 13 28.61 19.92 24.10
C THR A 13 27.93 18.61 24.49
N TRP A 14 27.58 18.40 25.76
CA TRP A 14 26.85 17.20 26.20
C TRP A 14 25.32 17.34 26.13
N GLY A 15 24.79 18.56 25.98
CA GLY A 15 23.34 18.80 25.89
C GLY A 15 22.67 18.41 24.56
N ILE A 16 23.44 18.03 23.53
CA ILE A 16 22.91 17.79 22.18
C ILE A 16 22.76 16.29 21.85
N SER A 17 23.27 15.38 22.68
CA SER A 17 23.35 13.95 22.33
C SER A 17 22.20 13.06 22.84
N GLY A 18 21.06 13.62 23.25
CA GLY A 18 20.09 12.87 24.08
C GLY A 18 18.63 12.85 23.65
N THR A 19 18.19 13.66 22.68
CA THR A 19 16.77 13.59 22.26
C THR A 19 16.67 12.64 21.06
N PRO A 20 16.08 11.45 21.21
CA PRO A 20 15.74 10.63 20.06
C PRO A 20 14.78 11.44 19.19
N ALA A 21 15.11 11.56 17.91
CA ALA A 21 14.18 12.10 16.94
C ALA A 21 12.88 11.26 17.00
N PRO A 22 11.70 11.88 16.88
CA PRO A 22 10.47 11.13 16.71
C PRO A 22 10.65 10.14 15.56
N LEU A 23 10.22 8.88 15.73
CA LEU A 23 10.42 7.80 14.76
C LEU A 23 9.97 8.20 13.34
N ASP A 24 8.93 9.03 13.25
CA ASP A 24 8.35 9.52 11.99
C ASP A 24 9.12 10.67 11.32
N SER A 25 10.15 11.24 11.97
CA SER A 25 10.96 12.31 11.34
C SER A 25 12.23 11.81 10.66
N VAL A 26 12.57 10.52 10.83
CA VAL A 26 13.80 9.93 10.27
C VAL A 26 13.58 9.38 8.85
N PHE A 27 12.40 8.83 8.57
CA PHE A 27 12.08 8.23 7.27
C PHE A 27 11.05 9.07 6.50
N SER A 28 11.25 9.22 5.19
CA SER A 28 10.26 9.83 4.30
C SER A 28 9.15 8.85 3.97
N SER A 29 7.96 9.34 3.60
CA SER A 29 6.89 8.47 3.10
C SER A 29 7.32 7.78 1.80
N SER A 30 6.79 6.58 1.54
CA SER A 30 7.07 5.85 0.30
C SER A 30 6.84 6.71 -0.94
N GLU A 31 5.70 7.41 -1.01
CA GLU A 31 5.36 8.32 -2.11
C GLU A 31 6.43 9.40 -2.34
N ARG A 32 6.95 9.99 -1.26
CA ARG A 32 7.94 11.08 -1.35
C ARG A 32 9.34 10.55 -1.64
N ALA A 33 9.68 9.37 -1.13
CA ALA A 33 10.96 8.72 -1.41
C ALA A 33 11.07 8.29 -2.89
N HIS A 34 9.99 7.78 -3.48
CA HIS A 34 9.95 7.32 -4.87
C HIS A 34 10.10 8.46 -5.92
N GLN A 35 9.96 9.73 -5.52
CA GLN A 35 10.18 10.87 -6.41
C GLN A 35 11.65 11.17 -6.70
N VAL A 36 12.56 10.72 -5.83
CA VAL A 36 14.00 11.01 -5.93
C VAL A 36 14.68 10.12 -6.97
N LEU A 37 14.31 8.84 -7.03
CA LEU A 37 14.85 7.86 -7.97
C LEU A 37 13.80 7.50 -9.03
N ARG A 38 13.82 8.18 -10.18
CA ARG A 38 12.96 7.89 -11.34
C ARG A 38 13.44 6.68 -12.17
N ILE A 39 13.81 5.58 -11.52
CA ILE A 39 14.12 4.35 -12.24
C ILE A 39 12.78 3.78 -12.73
N ARG A 40 12.65 3.53 -14.05
CA ARG A 40 11.52 2.73 -14.55
C ARG A 40 11.62 1.34 -13.92
N LYS A 41 10.71 1.02 -13.02
CA LYS A 41 10.51 -0.34 -12.52
C LYS A 41 10.13 -1.23 -13.71
N ARG A 42 10.72 -2.41 -13.81
CA ARG A 42 10.54 -3.32 -14.94
C ARG A 42 10.13 -4.66 -14.37
N ALA A 43 8.88 -5.03 -14.59
CA ALA A 43 8.45 -6.39 -14.38
C ALA A 43 9.18 -7.35 -15.32
N ASN A 44 9.18 -8.64 -14.97
CA ASN A 44 9.65 -9.73 -15.83
C ASN A 44 11.11 -9.57 -16.30
N SER A 45 12.00 -9.18 -15.40
CA SER A 45 13.43 -9.02 -15.65
C SER A 45 14.21 -10.35 -15.62
N PHE A 46 15.43 -10.38 -16.18
CA PHE A 46 16.20 -11.63 -16.30
C PHE A 46 16.47 -12.27 -14.92
N LEU A 47 16.02 -13.52 -14.74
CA LEU A 47 16.09 -14.32 -13.50
C LEU A 47 15.25 -13.79 -12.33
N GLU A 48 14.28 -12.92 -12.60
CA GLU A 48 13.38 -12.39 -11.58
C GLU A 48 12.58 -13.47 -10.84
N GLU A 49 12.12 -14.49 -11.56
CA GLU A 49 11.39 -15.65 -11.02
C GLU A 49 12.15 -16.45 -9.96
N LEU A 50 13.46 -16.25 -9.82
CA LEU A 50 14.24 -16.87 -8.73
C LEU A 50 14.10 -16.10 -7.40
N ARG A 51 13.56 -14.88 -7.44
CA ARG A 51 13.30 -14.06 -6.27
C ARG A 51 11.96 -14.43 -5.65
N HIS A 52 11.82 -14.19 -4.36
CA HIS A 52 10.55 -14.44 -3.68
C HIS A 52 9.48 -13.43 -4.12
N SER A 53 8.26 -13.94 -4.34
CA SER A 53 7.05 -13.18 -4.64
C SER A 53 6.85 -12.03 -3.64
N SER A 54 6.45 -10.86 -4.13
CA SER A 54 6.24 -9.69 -3.28
C SER A 54 5.19 -8.76 -3.85
N LEU A 55 4.06 -8.64 -3.15
CA LEU A 55 2.94 -7.77 -3.54
C LEU A 55 3.38 -6.35 -3.85
N GLU A 56 4.15 -5.74 -2.95
CA GLU A 56 4.63 -4.37 -3.12
C GLU A 56 5.47 -4.24 -4.39
N ARG A 57 6.38 -5.18 -4.64
CA ARG A 57 7.31 -5.08 -5.75
C ARG A 57 6.66 -5.38 -7.10
N GLU A 58 5.91 -6.47 -7.19
CA GLU A 58 5.42 -7.01 -8.47
C GLU A 58 4.15 -6.32 -8.93
N CYS A 59 3.22 -6.05 -8.01
CA CYS A 59 1.89 -5.56 -8.38
C CYS A 59 1.56 -4.13 -7.89
N ILE A 60 2.35 -3.54 -6.98
CA ILE A 60 2.16 -2.14 -6.54
C ILE A 60 3.19 -1.20 -7.20
N GLU A 61 4.47 -1.56 -7.16
CA GLU A 61 5.56 -0.82 -7.80
C GLU A 61 5.68 -1.14 -9.30
N GLU A 62 5.28 -2.35 -9.69
CA GLU A 62 5.32 -2.88 -11.06
C GLU A 62 3.91 -3.28 -11.53
N ILE A 63 3.78 -3.60 -12.82
CA ILE A 63 2.55 -4.17 -13.39
C ILE A 63 2.78 -5.67 -13.45
N CYS A 64 1.92 -6.44 -12.77
CA CYS A 64 2.00 -7.89 -12.74
C CYS A 64 0.89 -8.55 -13.57
N ASP A 65 1.11 -9.81 -13.95
CA ASP A 65 0.07 -10.68 -14.48
C ASP A 65 -0.62 -11.52 -13.40
N PHE A 66 -1.60 -12.33 -13.82
CA PHE A 66 -2.40 -13.12 -12.88
C PHE A 66 -1.60 -14.25 -12.20
N GLU A 67 -0.60 -14.83 -12.87
CA GLU A 67 0.20 -15.90 -12.26
C GLU A 67 1.15 -15.32 -11.20
N GLU A 68 1.75 -14.16 -11.45
CA GLU A 68 2.52 -13.42 -10.43
C GLU A 68 1.66 -13.09 -9.19
N ALA A 69 0.44 -12.57 -9.40
CA ALA A 69 -0.51 -12.34 -8.30
C ALA A 69 -0.87 -13.63 -7.54
N LYS A 70 -0.99 -14.75 -8.26
CA LYS A 70 -1.31 -16.05 -7.68
C LYS A 70 -0.14 -16.64 -6.89
N GLU A 71 1.10 -16.36 -7.26
CA GLU A 71 2.29 -16.74 -6.47
C GLU A 71 2.33 -16.01 -5.12
N ILE A 72 1.88 -14.75 -5.09
CA ILE A 72 1.79 -13.95 -3.86
C ILE A 72 0.72 -14.49 -2.90
N PHE A 73 -0.51 -14.70 -3.38
CA PHE A 73 -1.65 -15.05 -2.52
C PHE A 73 -1.84 -16.55 -2.31
N GLN A 74 -1.32 -17.40 -3.21
CA GLN A 74 -1.39 -18.88 -3.20
C GLN A 74 -2.81 -19.48 -3.29
N ASN A 75 -3.86 -18.74 -2.89
CA ASN A 75 -5.26 -19.12 -2.95
C ASN A 75 -5.98 -18.37 -4.08
N VAL A 76 -6.77 -19.09 -4.88
CA VAL A 76 -7.49 -18.55 -6.04
C VAL A 76 -8.52 -17.48 -5.64
N ASP A 77 -9.25 -17.66 -4.54
CA ASP A 77 -10.27 -16.72 -4.07
C ASP A 77 -9.62 -15.39 -3.66
N ASP A 78 -8.51 -15.44 -2.93
CA ASP A 78 -7.75 -14.26 -2.53
C ASP A 78 -7.11 -13.57 -3.74
N THR A 79 -6.55 -14.34 -4.69
CA THR A 79 -6.02 -13.79 -5.93
C THR A 79 -7.11 -13.10 -6.74
N LEU A 80 -8.30 -13.69 -6.88
CA LEU A 80 -9.42 -13.09 -7.61
C LEU A 80 -9.91 -11.80 -6.94
N ALA A 81 -10.01 -11.77 -5.61
CA ALA A 81 -10.42 -10.60 -4.85
C ALA A 81 -9.43 -9.43 -4.97
N PHE A 82 -8.14 -9.72 -5.10
CA PHE A 82 -7.13 -8.73 -5.45
C PHE A 82 -7.19 -8.33 -6.92
N TRP A 83 -7.30 -9.32 -7.82
CA TRP A 83 -7.16 -9.14 -9.26
C TRP A 83 -8.29 -8.34 -9.87
N SER A 84 -9.54 -8.55 -9.43
CA SER A 84 -10.68 -7.74 -9.88
C SER A 84 -10.38 -6.26 -9.67
N LYS A 85 -9.91 -5.91 -8.47
CA LYS A 85 -9.56 -4.53 -8.11
C LYS A 85 -8.34 -4.00 -8.85
N HIS A 86 -7.36 -4.85 -9.09
CA HIS A 86 -6.10 -4.46 -9.72
C HIS A 86 -6.29 -4.08 -11.21
N VAL A 87 -7.22 -4.75 -11.91
CA VAL A 87 -7.41 -4.56 -13.36
C VAL A 87 -8.19 -3.29 -13.68
N ASP A 88 -9.25 -2.98 -12.95
CA ASP A 88 -10.16 -1.86 -13.28
C ASP A 88 -10.65 -1.04 -12.08
N GLY A 89 -9.98 -1.18 -10.93
CA GLY A 89 -10.30 -0.46 -9.70
C GLY A 89 -11.34 -1.18 -8.84
N ASP A 90 -11.73 -0.59 -7.72
CA ASP A 90 -12.73 -1.18 -6.83
C ASP A 90 -14.12 -0.61 -7.17
N GLN A 91 -14.97 -1.41 -7.81
CA GLN A 91 -16.35 -1.06 -8.17
C GLN A 91 -17.24 -0.93 -6.94
N CYS A 92 -16.87 -1.53 -5.80
CA CYS A 92 -17.61 -1.36 -4.55
C CYS A 92 -17.50 0.06 -3.96
N LEU A 93 -16.57 0.89 -4.46
CA LEU A 93 -16.39 2.28 -4.03
C LEU A 93 -17.22 3.28 -4.85
N VAL A 94 -17.82 2.85 -5.97
CA VAL A 94 -18.53 3.73 -6.90
C VAL A 94 -20.03 3.43 -6.86
N LEU A 95 -20.85 4.46 -6.63
CA LEU A 95 -22.30 4.33 -6.68
C LEU A 95 -22.81 4.66 -8.10
N PRO A 96 -23.53 3.75 -8.79
CA PRO A 96 -24.15 4.05 -10.07
C PRO A 96 -25.16 5.19 -9.98
N LEU A 97 -25.27 6.00 -11.03
CA LEU A 97 -26.12 7.22 -11.05
C LEU A 97 -27.61 6.95 -10.77
N GLU A 98 -28.12 5.78 -11.15
CA GLU A 98 -29.51 5.37 -10.92
C GLU A 98 -29.62 4.24 -9.87
N HIS A 99 -28.74 4.25 -8.86
CA HIS A 99 -28.82 3.26 -7.80
C HIS A 99 -30.00 3.57 -6.84
N PRO A 100 -30.87 2.59 -6.52
CA PRO A 100 -32.09 2.82 -5.74
C PRO A 100 -31.86 3.24 -4.28
N CYS A 101 -30.63 3.14 -3.78
CA CYS A 101 -30.28 3.30 -2.37
C CYS A 101 -29.08 4.23 -2.17
N ALA A 102 -28.78 4.59 -0.92
CA ALA A 102 -27.62 5.41 -0.57
C ALA A 102 -26.30 4.61 -0.52
N SER A 103 -26.37 3.28 -0.43
CA SER A 103 -25.22 2.38 -0.44
C SER A 103 -25.43 1.29 -1.49
N LEU A 104 -24.32 0.79 -2.05
CA LEU A 104 -24.31 -0.06 -3.24
C LEU A 104 -25.12 -1.37 -3.15
N CYS A 105 -25.26 -1.92 -1.93
CA CYS A 105 -26.09 -3.09 -1.66
C CYS A 105 -27.25 -2.75 -0.70
N CYS A 106 -27.72 -1.50 -0.71
CA CYS A 106 -28.82 -1.00 0.11
C CYS A 106 -28.68 -1.23 1.63
N GLY A 107 -27.47 -1.51 2.12
CA GLY A 107 -27.20 -1.89 3.51
C GLY A 107 -27.63 -3.30 3.88
N HIS A 108 -28.09 -4.11 2.92
CA HIS A 108 -28.64 -5.46 3.13
C HIS A 108 -27.74 -6.59 2.64
N GLY A 109 -26.55 -6.24 2.17
CA GLY A 109 -25.56 -7.21 1.72
C GLY A 109 -24.15 -6.65 1.74
N THR A 110 -23.22 -7.50 1.34
CA THR A 110 -21.82 -7.15 1.13
C THR A 110 -21.57 -7.04 -0.37
N CYS A 111 -20.87 -5.99 -0.80
CA CYS A 111 -20.47 -5.89 -2.20
C CYS A 111 -19.30 -6.84 -2.47
N ILE A 112 -19.42 -7.59 -3.56
CA ILE A 112 -18.38 -8.43 -4.13
C ILE A 112 -17.98 -7.79 -5.45
N ASP A 113 -16.72 -7.37 -5.51
CA ASP A 113 -16.10 -6.76 -6.67
C ASP A 113 -15.81 -7.77 -7.78
N GLY A 114 -15.81 -7.35 -9.04
CA GLY A 114 -15.61 -8.23 -10.19
C GLY A 114 -15.21 -7.45 -11.44
N ILE A 115 -14.64 -8.11 -12.44
CA ILE A 115 -14.12 -7.38 -13.61
C ILE A 115 -15.28 -6.73 -14.38
N GLY A 116 -15.27 -5.40 -14.45
CA GLY A 116 -16.24 -4.53 -15.11
C GLY A 116 -17.60 -4.49 -14.44
N SER A 117 -17.77 -5.11 -13.27
CA SER A 117 -19.09 -5.27 -12.62
C SER A 117 -18.95 -5.60 -11.14
N PHE A 118 -20.01 -5.35 -10.37
CA PHE A 118 -20.07 -5.79 -8.97
C PHE A 118 -21.31 -6.66 -8.75
N SER A 119 -21.27 -7.48 -7.72
CA SER A 119 -22.40 -8.26 -7.22
C SER A 119 -22.66 -7.93 -5.76
N CYS A 120 -23.90 -8.12 -5.30
CA CYS A 120 -24.25 -7.98 -3.90
C CYS A 120 -24.60 -9.35 -3.32
N ASP A 121 -23.86 -9.76 -2.30
CA ASP A 121 -24.22 -10.91 -1.46
C ASP A 121 -25.20 -10.46 -0.37
N CYS A 122 -26.49 -10.67 -0.63
CA CYS A 122 -27.58 -10.22 0.21
C CYS A 122 -27.81 -11.17 1.39
N ARG A 123 -28.13 -10.59 2.55
CA ARG A 123 -28.58 -11.36 3.72
C ARG A 123 -29.97 -11.97 3.44
N SER A 124 -30.22 -13.12 4.04
CA SER A 124 -31.51 -13.82 3.91
C SER A 124 -32.71 -12.89 4.14
N GLY A 125 -33.66 -12.88 3.20
CA GLY A 125 -34.88 -12.07 3.26
C GLY A 125 -34.82 -10.73 2.52
N TRP A 126 -33.75 -10.49 1.76
CA TRP A 126 -33.54 -9.31 0.90
C TRP A 126 -33.22 -9.70 -0.54
#